data_AF-A0A0Q7HRU9-F1
#
_entry.id   AF-A0A0Q7HRU9-F1
#
_cell.length_a   1.000
_cell.length_b   1.000
_cell.length_c   1.000
_cell.angle_alpha   90.00
_cell.angle_beta   90.00
_cell.angle_gamma   90.00
#
_symmetry.space_group_name_H-M   'P 1'
#
loop_
_entity.id
_entity.type
_entity.pdbx_description
1 polymer ?
#
loop_
_entity_poly.entity_id
_entity_poly.type
_entity_poly.pdbx_seq_one_letter_code
_entity_poly.pdbx_strand_id
1 'polypeptide(L)'
;MLDDAETRLALFRMYGRYVRRWNDIEPGIHQVHGAKVLAADGRFVLHGRPDSRSHWILEIVFARGFRVFHPCSMGRNAMRSTADMRGVHLHWSGSGRQAFGHWMSAEQAPRSRWPARWAGRWCART
;
A
#
# COMPACT_ATOMS: atom_id res chain seq x y z
N MET A 1 -7.25 -7.30 -14.45
CA MET A 1 -5.86 -6.81 -14.38
C MET A 1 -5.91 -5.31 -14.16
N LEU A 2 -5.20 -4.78 -13.17
CA LEU A 2 -5.16 -3.34 -12.86
C LEU A 2 -3.88 -2.76 -13.46
N ASP A 3 -3.81 -2.64 -14.78
CA ASP A 3 -2.56 -2.29 -15.46
C ASP A 3 -2.68 -1.12 -16.43
N ASP A 4 -3.72 -0.30 -16.26
CA ASP A 4 -3.79 0.99 -16.94
C ASP A 4 -2.76 1.97 -16.36
N ALA A 5 -2.35 2.93 -17.19
CA ALA A 5 -1.28 3.88 -16.86
C ALA A 5 -1.62 4.75 -15.64
N GLU A 6 -2.89 5.11 -15.46
CA GLU A 6 -3.34 5.96 -14.34
C GLU A 6 -3.26 5.20 -13.01
N THR A 7 -3.77 3.96 -12.98
CA THR A 7 -3.69 3.09 -11.81
C THR A 7 -2.23 2.83 -11.43
N ARG A 8 -1.35 2.54 -12.40
CA ARG A 8 0.08 2.35 -12.13
C ARG A 8 0.73 3.61 -11.54
N LEU A 9 0.40 4.78 -12.07
CA LEU A 9 0.93 6.05 -11.56
C LEU A 9 0.44 6.34 -10.13
N ALA A 10 -0.84 6.09 -9.85
CA ALA A 10 -1.41 6.23 -8.52
C ALA A 10 -0.71 5.32 -7.52
N LEU A 11 -0.55 4.03 -7.86
CA LEU A 11 0.16 3.05 -7.04
C LEU A 11 1.62 3.41 -6.83
N PHE A 12 2.29 3.98 -7.83
CA PHE A 12 3.68 4.42 -7.72
C PHE A 12 3.81 5.57 -6.71
N ARG A 13 2.93 6.58 -6.81
CA ARG A 13 2.89 7.71 -5.87
C ARG A 13 2.57 7.26 -4.45
N MET A 14 1.61 6.35 -4.31
CA MET A 14 1.24 5.71 -3.05
C MET A 14 2.45 5.00 -2.41
N TYR A 15 3.11 4.11 -3.15
CA TYR A 15 4.29 3.40 -2.66
C TYR A 15 5.40 4.37 -2.23
N GLY A 16 5.68 5.40 -3.01
CA GLY A 16 6.68 6.42 -2.66
C GLY A 16 6.35 7.20 -1.38
N ARG A 17 5.06 7.39 -1.06
CA ARG A 17 4.65 7.94 0.26
C ARG A 17 4.91 6.94 1.39
N TYR A 18 4.63 5.66 1.17
CA TYR A 18 4.78 4.63 2.19
C TYR A 18 6.22 4.31 2.50
N VAL A 19 7.08 4.22 1.49
CA VAL A 19 8.51 4.01 1.72
C VAL A 19 9.12 5.16 2.51
N ARG A 20 8.77 6.41 2.19
CA ARG A 20 9.19 7.57 3.00
C ARG A 20 8.78 7.41 4.46
N ARG A 21 7.49 7.15 4.70
CA ARG A 21 6.97 6.92 6.06
C ARG A 21 7.62 5.72 6.76
N TRP A 22 7.99 4.68 6.02
CA TRP A 22 8.66 3.50 6.58
C TRP A 22 10.13 3.77 6.92
N ASN A 23 10.79 4.66 6.19
CA ASN A 23 12.14 5.09 6.57
C ASN A 23 12.15 6.01 7.78
N ASP A 24 11.08 6.78 7.96
CA ASP A 24 10.96 7.76 9.05
C ASP A 24 10.54 7.13 10.40
N ILE A 25 10.04 5.88 10.43
CA ILE A 25 9.43 5.26 11.61
C ILE A 25 10.02 3.87 11.88
N GLU A 26 10.34 3.60 13.15
CA GLU A 26 10.78 2.29 13.67
C GLU A 26 9.86 1.11 13.28
N PRO A 27 10.41 -0.13 13.25
CA PRO A 27 9.73 -1.29 12.71
C PRO A 27 8.47 -1.68 13.52
N GLY A 28 7.32 -1.68 12.85
CA GLY A 28 6.03 -2.11 13.40
C GLY A 28 5.04 -2.52 12.30
N ILE A 29 3.87 -3.05 12.66
CA ILE A 29 2.85 -3.45 11.67
C ILE A 29 2.28 -2.18 11.01
N HIS A 30 2.73 -1.90 9.78
CA HIS A 30 2.25 -0.74 9.02
C HIS A 30 0.85 -1.01 8.47
N GLN A 31 -0.11 -0.18 8.86
CA GLN A 31 -1.44 -0.13 8.24
C GLN A 31 -1.62 1.18 7.50
N VAL A 32 -2.31 1.12 6.35
CA VAL A 32 -2.69 2.31 5.59
C VAL A 32 -4.17 2.25 5.21
N HIS A 33 -4.95 3.23 5.67
CA HIS A 33 -6.41 3.24 5.52
C HIS A 33 -7.04 1.89 5.92
N GLY A 34 -6.53 1.27 7.00
CA GLY A 34 -6.98 -0.04 7.49
C GLY A 34 -6.44 -1.27 6.72
N ALA A 35 -5.73 -1.08 5.60
CA ALA A 35 -5.06 -2.15 4.88
C ALA A 35 -3.70 -2.46 5.52
N LYS A 36 -3.40 -3.74 5.76
CA LYS A 36 -2.11 -4.18 6.29
C LYS A 36 -1.06 -4.23 5.19
N VAL A 37 0.08 -3.62 5.43
CA VAL A 37 1.26 -3.72 4.56
C VAL A 37 2.01 -4.99 4.93
N LEU A 38 2.24 -5.84 3.94
CA LEU A 38 3.11 -7.01 4.02
C LEU A 38 4.25 -6.78 3.04
N ALA A 39 5.47 -6.73 3.56
CA ALA A 39 6.65 -6.73 2.72
C ALA A 39 7.11 -8.18 2.54
N ALA A 40 7.32 -8.56 1.28
CA ALA A 40 7.93 -9.83 0.94
C ALA A 40 8.98 -9.58 -0.12
N ASP A 41 10.01 -10.41 -0.16
CA ASP A 41 11.10 -10.25 -1.12
C ASP A 41 10.56 -10.22 -2.56
N GLY A 42 10.86 -9.13 -3.26
CA GLY A 42 10.46 -8.88 -4.64
C GLY A 42 9.05 -8.32 -4.86
N ARG A 43 8.26 -8.09 -3.81
CA ARG A 43 6.88 -7.58 -3.94
C ARG A 43 6.45 -6.69 -2.79
N PHE A 44 5.59 -5.72 -3.11
CA PHE A 44 4.85 -4.95 -2.12
C PHE A 44 3.41 -5.45 -2.08
N VAL A 45 2.95 -5.86 -0.90
CA VAL A 45 1.63 -6.46 -0.73
C VAL A 45 0.79 -5.63 0.24
N LEU A 46 -0.42 -5.27 -0.17
CA LEU A 46 -1.44 -4.65 0.67
C LEU A 46 -2.61 -5.60 0.83
N HIS A 47 -3.04 -5.83 2.06
CA HIS A 47 -4.19 -6.66 2.37
C HIS A 47 -5.26 -5.81 3.06
N GLY A 48 -6.40 -5.63 2.41
CA GLY A 48 -7.59 -5.03 3.00
C GLY A 48 -8.64 -6.08 3.32
N ARG A 49 -9.16 -6.04 4.55
CA ARG A 49 -10.26 -6.89 5.00
C ARG A 49 -11.38 -6.01 5.58
N PRO A 50 -12.26 -5.46 4.71
CA PRO A 50 -13.35 -4.59 5.15
C PRO A 50 -14.33 -5.30 6.09
N ASP A 51 -14.56 -6.60 5.91
CA ASP A 51 -15.47 -7.40 6.72
C ASP A 51 -14.99 -8.87 6.81
N SER A 52 -15.74 -9.72 7.49
CA SER A 52 -15.35 -11.12 7.70
C SER A 52 -15.39 -11.99 6.42
N ARG A 53 -16.18 -11.58 5.42
CA ARG A 53 -16.50 -12.32 4.18
C ARG A 53 -15.83 -11.74 2.93
N SER A 54 -15.38 -10.49 2.98
CA SER A 54 -14.79 -9.77 1.86
C SER A 54 -13.35 -9.39 2.19
N HIS A 55 -12.43 -9.71 1.28
CA HIS A 55 -11.05 -9.28 1.35
C HIS A 55 -10.51 -8.95 -0.03
N TRP A 56 -9.48 -8.12 -0.06
CA TRP A 56 -8.71 -7.84 -1.26
C TRP A 56 -7.21 -7.82 -0.94
N ILE A 57 -6.41 -8.30 -1.88
CA ILE A 57 -4.95 -8.32 -1.80
C ILE A 57 -4.42 -7.65 -3.06
N LEU A 58 -3.73 -6.54 -2.88
CA LEU A 58 -3.00 -5.86 -3.95
C LEU A 58 -1.54 -6.27 -3.86
N GLU A 59 -0.98 -6.77 -4.96
CA GLU A 59 0.43 -7.11 -5.10
C GLU A 59 1.05 -6.25 -6.21
N ILE A 60 2.12 -5.54 -5.88
CA ILE A 60 2.99 -4.85 -6.84
C ILE A 60 4.27 -5.67 -6.93
N VAL A 61 4.51 -6.28 -8.09
CA VAL A 61 5.71 -7.08 -8.37
C VAL A 61 6.78 -6.16 -8.93
N PHE A 62 7.97 -6.17 -8.33
CA PHE A 62 9.07 -5.34 -8.80
C PHE A 62 9.81 -6.02 -9.95
N ALA A 63 10.17 -5.25 -10.99
CA ALA A 63 10.92 -5.74 -12.13
C ALA A 63 12.34 -6.22 -11.77
N ARG A 64 12.97 -5.59 -10.76
CA ARG A 64 14.37 -5.83 -10.40
C ARG A 64 14.56 -6.52 -9.04
N GLY A 65 13.49 -6.82 -8.32
CA GLY A 65 13.54 -7.35 -6.95
C GLY A 65 14.32 -6.44 -5.97
N PHE A 66 14.39 -6.82 -4.69
CA PHE A 66 15.21 -6.11 -3.69
C PHE A 66 16.71 -6.44 -3.82
N ARG A 67 17.31 -6.32 -5.01
CA ARG A 67 18.73 -6.68 -5.19
C ARG A 67 19.71 -5.52 -5.04
N VAL A 68 19.23 -4.28 -4.94
CA VAL A 68 20.10 -3.11 -4.75
C VAL A 68 19.42 -2.13 -3.80
N PHE A 69 19.74 -2.23 -2.51
CA PHE A 69 19.55 -1.09 -1.60
C PHE A 69 20.54 -0.02 -2.05
N HIS A 70 20.06 1.01 -2.74
CA HIS A 70 20.91 2.11 -3.15
C HIS A 70 21.43 2.83 -1.89
N PRO A 71 22.76 2.91 -1.68
CA PRO A 71 23.32 3.52 -0.47
C PRO A 71 23.00 5.01 -0.33
N CYS A 72 22.59 5.68 -1.42
CA CYS A 72 22.49 7.14 -1.48
C CYS A 72 21.06 7.70 -1.56
N SER A 73 20.02 6.90 -1.32
CA SER A 73 18.66 7.44 -1.24
C SER A 73 17.85 6.58 -0.28
N MET A 74 17.53 7.12 0.91
CA MET A 74 16.51 6.69 1.87
C MET A 74 16.08 5.22 1.71
N GLY A 75 16.62 4.34 2.57
CA GLY A 75 16.56 2.88 2.45
C GLY A 75 15.19 2.28 2.05
N ARG A 76 15.16 1.04 1.58
CA ARG A 76 13.89 0.33 1.24
C ARG A 76 13.06 0.85 0.04
N ASN A 77 13.51 1.84 -0.75
CA ASN A 77 12.82 2.19 -2.01
C ASN A 77 13.21 1.27 -3.18
N ALA A 78 12.28 0.44 -3.66
CA ALA A 78 12.47 -0.47 -4.78
C ALA A 78 11.97 0.08 -6.14
N MET A 79 11.37 1.28 -6.19
CA MET A 79 10.83 1.87 -7.43
C MET A 79 11.36 3.29 -7.67
N ARG A 80 11.94 3.52 -8.84
CA ARG A 80 12.34 4.85 -9.35
C ARG A 80 11.32 5.43 -10.31
N SER A 81 10.56 4.55 -10.99
CA SER A 81 9.53 4.90 -11.95
C SER A 81 8.42 3.84 -11.98
N THR A 82 7.32 4.12 -12.69
CA THR A 82 6.29 3.12 -12.97
C THR A 82 6.81 1.95 -13.83
N ALA A 83 7.92 2.11 -14.55
CA ALA A 83 8.54 1.01 -15.31
C ALA A 83 9.14 -0.08 -14.40
N ASP A 84 9.39 0.24 -13.13
CA ASP A 84 9.89 -0.73 -12.14
C ASP A 84 8.79 -1.66 -11.61
N MET A 85 7.53 -1.45 -12.00
CA MET A 85 6.41 -2.36 -11.72
C MET A 85 6.31 -3.40 -12.83
N ARG A 86 6.78 -4.62 -12.57
CA ARG A 86 6.62 -5.75 -13.51
C ARG A 86 5.16 -6.14 -13.69
N GLY A 87 4.37 -6.04 -12.63
CA GLY A 87 2.97 -6.41 -12.65
C GLY A 87 2.23 -5.87 -11.44
N VAL A 88 0.94 -5.62 -11.63
CA VAL A 88 0.00 -5.23 -10.58
C VAL A 88 -1.14 -6.22 -10.57
N HIS A 89 -1.27 -6.94 -9.46
CA HIS A 89 -2.30 -7.96 -9.27
C HIS A 89 -3.23 -7.54 -8.15
N LEU A 90 -4.53 -7.63 -8.41
CA LEU A 90 -5.55 -7.52 -7.38
C LEU A 90 -6.26 -8.87 -7.29
N HIS A 91 -6.20 -9.47 -6.11
CA HIS A 91 -6.99 -10.64 -5.76
C HIS A 91 -8.11 -10.19 -4.85
N TRP A 92 -9.30 -10.76 -4.97
CA TRP A 92 -10.43 -10.40 -4.10
C TRP A 92 -11.40 -11.55 -3.91
N SER A 93 -12.19 -11.45 -2.84
CA SER A 93 -13.36 -12.28 -2.58
C SER A 93 -14.56 -11.39 -2.21
N GLY A 94 -15.77 -11.89 -2.45
CA GLY A 94 -17.01 -11.16 -2.16
C GLY A 94 -17.02 -9.77 -2.82
N SER A 95 -17.33 -8.74 -2.04
CA SER A 95 -17.32 -7.33 -2.48
C SER A 95 -15.92 -6.70 -2.47
N GLY A 96 -14.85 -7.50 -2.32
CA GLY A 96 -13.47 -7.03 -2.16
C GLY A 96 -12.98 -6.09 -3.26
N ARG A 97 -13.43 -6.28 -4.52
CA ARG A 97 -13.09 -5.36 -5.62
C ARG A 97 -13.68 -3.95 -5.44
N GLN A 98 -14.94 -3.86 -5.01
CA GLN A 98 -15.61 -2.58 -4.72
C GLN A 98 -14.96 -1.91 -3.50
N ALA A 99 -14.68 -2.70 -2.46
CA ALA A 99 -13.98 -2.22 -1.27
C ALA A 99 -12.57 -1.71 -1.59
N PHE A 100 -11.84 -2.37 -2.50
CA PHE A 100 -10.57 -1.86 -3.01
C PHE A 100 -10.76 -0.54 -3.73
N GLY A 101 -11.77 -0.41 -4.61
CA GLY A 101 -12.08 0.86 -5.29
C GLY A 101 -12.33 2.01 -4.29
N HIS A 102 -13.15 1.78 -3.27
CA HIS A 102 -13.40 2.77 -2.22
C HIS A 102 -12.13 3.12 -1.43
N TRP A 103 -11.34 2.11 -1.09
CA TRP A 103 -10.06 2.32 -0.41
C TRP A 103 -9.11 3.16 -1.26
N MET A 104 -9.00 2.86 -2.55
CA MET A 104 -8.16 3.56 -3.51
C MET A 104 -8.58 5.02 -3.65
N SER A 105 -9.88 5.29 -3.79
CA SER A 105 -10.42 6.67 -3.79
C SER A 105 -10.11 7.43 -2.50
N ALA A 106 -10.22 6.77 -1.34
CA ALA A 106 -9.88 7.37 -0.05
C ALA A 106 -8.37 7.63 0.10
N GLU A 107 -7.53 6.78 -0.48
CA GLU A 107 -6.07 6.92 -0.48
C GLU A 107 -5.61 8.09 -1.36
N GLN A 108 -6.27 8.29 -2.51
CA GLN A 108 -5.98 9.38 -3.44
C GLN A 108 -6.58 10.73 -3.02
N ALA A 109 -7.60 10.74 -2.16
CA ALA A 109 -8.24 11.98 -1.73
C ALA A 109 -7.21 12.94 -1.10
N PRO A 110 -7.28 14.25 -1.41
CA PRO A 110 -6.44 15.23 -0.72
C PRO A 110 -6.69 15.10 0.78
N ARG A 111 -5.61 15.03 1.57
CA ARG A 111 -5.69 14.90 3.05
C ARG A 111 -6.31 16.17 3.64
N SER A 112 -7.64 16.29 3.58
CA SER A 112 -8.37 17.10 4.53
C SER A 112 -8.11 16.48 5.91
N ARG A 113 -7.79 17.34 6.88
CA ARG A 113 -7.50 17.02 8.27
C ARG A 113 -8.48 15.92 8.75
N TRP A 114 -7.97 14.72 8.99
CA TRP A 114 -8.77 13.52 9.22
C TRP A 114 -9.84 13.76 10.32
N PRO A 115 -11.11 13.39 10.11
CA PRO A 115 -12.05 13.28 11.22
C PRO A 115 -11.55 12.15 12.12
N ALA A 116 -11.40 12.44 13.42
CA ALA A 116 -10.88 11.55 14.47
C ALA A 116 -11.62 10.20 14.62
N ARG A 117 -12.65 9.93 13.82
CA ARG A 117 -13.48 8.72 13.87
C ARG A 117 -12.78 7.45 13.36
N TRP A 118 -11.65 7.56 12.67
CA TRP A 118 -10.82 6.42 12.27
C TRP A 118 -9.58 6.21 13.16
N ALA A 119 -9.41 7.01 14.23
CA ALA A 119 -8.43 6.80 15.30
C ALA A 119 -8.92 5.77 16.35
N GLY A 120 -9.84 4.89 15.96
CA GLY A 120 -10.52 3.95 16.86
C GLY A 120 -9.73 2.67 17.13
N ARG A 121 -8.66 2.78 17.95
CA ARG A 121 -8.16 1.84 18.98
C ARG A 121 -6.65 1.98 19.21
N TRP A 122 -6.21 3.17 19.58
CA TRP A 122 -4.96 3.37 20.30
C TRP A 122 -5.21 4.36 21.43
N CYS A 123 -5.94 3.89 22.45
CA CYS A 123 -6.02 4.41 23.82
C CYS A 123 -7.11 3.62 24.54
N ALA A 124 -6.74 2.50 25.15
CA ALA A 124 -7.38 1.90 26.33
C ALA A 124 -6.83 0.48 26.55
N ARG A 125 -5.77 0.37 27.34
CA ARG A 125 -5.69 -0.67 28.36
C ARG A 125 -4.71 -0.21 29.44
N THR A 126 -5.33 0.27 30.52
CA THR A 126 -4.91 0.29 31.95
C THR A 126 -3.44 0.36 32.25
#